data_AF-R0KME1-F1
#
_entry.id   AF-R0KME1-F1
#
_cell.length_a   1.000
_cell.length_b   1.000
_cell.length_c   1.000
_cell.angle_alpha   90.00
_cell.angle_beta   90.00
_cell.angle_gamma   90.00
#
_symmetry.space_group_name_H-M   'P 1'
#
loop_
_entity.id
_entity.type
_entity.pdbx_description
1 polymer ?
#
loop_
_entity_poly.entity_id
_entity_poly.type
_entity_poly.pdbx_seq_one_letter_code
_entity_poly.pdbx_strand_id
1 'polypeptide(L)'
;AAWTRAFTSNKILSCFRATSVHPQDGNAVLKHLKKSTPQQDINPELREHGNGDTTRELSNFLDKTMTGCAKVMVSAVKDTIASLQVNNEILHHENTNLREVLAIKNHPKKQKKPLELQQSKQYHTPAVVWSPRTIEDARAQELATLKKARDKQNIPKRKASSSQKSKKSKGGGDAGSQSGGASASSAAQPTTKTTMRGRNIKLPKKFE
;
A
#
# COMPACT_ATOMS: atom_id res chain seq x y z
N ALA A 1 -23.85 23.43 -29.18
CA ALA A 1 -22.69 23.44 -28.26
C ALA A 1 -22.85 24.57 -27.24
N ALA A 2 -23.26 24.25 -26.00
CA ALA A 2 -23.44 25.25 -24.95
C ALA A 2 -22.10 25.77 -24.40
N TRP A 3 -21.06 24.91 -24.39
CA TRP A 3 -19.74 25.21 -23.83
C TRP A 3 -19.00 26.32 -24.59
N THR A 4 -18.98 26.27 -25.93
CA THR A 4 -18.33 27.29 -26.78
C THR A 4 -19.00 28.67 -26.67
N ARG A 5 -20.30 28.73 -26.31
CA ARG A 5 -21.01 30.00 -26.09
C ARG A 5 -20.77 30.59 -24.70
N ALA A 6 -20.33 29.79 -23.74
CA ALA A 6 -20.03 30.25 -22.37
C ALA A 6 -18.58 30.74 -22.25
N PHE A 7 -17.62 30.04 -22.87
CA PHE A 7 -16.18 30.35 -22.80
C PHE A 7 -15.73 31.30 -23.91
N THR A 8 -16.35 32.48 -24.00
CA THR A 8 -15.88 33.57 -24.88
C THR A 8 -14.97 34.50 -24.08
N SER A 9 -13.89 35.01 -24.71
CA SER A 9 -12.92 35.91 -24.06
C SER A 9 -13.58 37.04 -23.26
N ASN A 10 -14.57 37.72 -23.85
CA ASN A 10 -15.30 38.82 -23.21
C ASN A 10 -16.02 38.40 -21.92
N LYS A 11 -16.61 37.20 -21.89
CA LYS A 11 -17.31 36.69 -20.70
C LYS A 11 -16.33 36.35 -19.59
N ILE A 12 -15.19 35.74 -19.94
CA ILE A 12 -14.12 35.40 -18.99
C ILE A 12 -13.54 36.67 -18.35
N LEU A 13 -13.23 37.69 -19.16
CA LEU A 13 -12.72 38.97 -18.67
C LEU A 13 -13.75 39.72 -17.81
N SER A 14 -15.03 39.69 -18.18
CA SER A 14 -16.11 40.27 -17.37
C SER A 14 -16.25 39.59 -16.01
N CYS A 15 -16.09 38.27 -15.93
CA CYS A 15 -16.13 37.54 -14.66
C CYS A 15 -14.97 37.95 -13.75
N PHE A 16 -13.74 38.08 -14.26
CA PHE A 16 -12.61 38.55 -13.46
C PHE A 16 -12.78 39.99 -12.96
N ARG A 17 -13.37 40.87 -13.78
CA ARG A 17 -13.69 42.25 -13.36
C ARG A 17 -14.76 42.28 -12.26
N ALA A 18 -15.78 41.43 -12.36
CA ALA A 18 -16.86 41.37 -11.38
C ALA A 18 -16.40 40.77 -10.04
N THR A 19 -15.56 39.74 -10.07
CA THR A 19 -15.09 39.06 -8.86
C THR A 19 -13.84 39.71 -8.26
N SER A 20 -13.14 40.57 -9.02
CA SER A 20 -11.81 41.12 -8.67
C SER A 20 -10.75 40.05 -8.38
N VAL A 21 -11.04 38.78 -8.68
CA VAL A 21 -10.11 37.66 -8.51
C VAL A 21 -9.37 37.49 -9.83
N HIS A 22 -8.21 38.15 -9.96
CA HIS A 22 -7.28 37.89 -11.04
C HIS A 22 -6.02 37.21 -10.50
N PRO A 23 -5.44 36.22 -11.22
CA PRO A 23 -4.14 35.69 -10.86
C PRO A 23 -3.10 36.81 -10.93
N GLN A 24 -2.24 36.92 -9.92
CA GLN A 24 -1.15 37.90 -9.88
C GLN A 24 -0.11 37.63 -10.99
N ASP A 25 0.05 36.36 -11.40
CA ASP A 25 0.80 35.96 -12.59
C ASP A 25 -0.09 35.08 -13.49
N GLY A 26 -0.67 35.69 -14.54
CA GLY A 26 -1.48 34.98 -15.53
C GLY A 26 -0.68 33.93 -16.33
N ASN A 27 0.62 34.13 -16.51
CA ASN A 27 1.47 33.21 -17.24
C ASN A 27 1.70 31.91 -16.45
N ALA A 28 1.73 31.97 -15.12
CA ALA A 28 1.79 30.79 -14.27
C ALA A 28 0.57 29.87 -14.45
N VAL A 29 -0.62 30.47 -14.61
CA VAL A 29 -1.88 29.73 -14.86
C VAL A 29 -1.87 29.13 -16.27
N LEU A 30 -1.46 29.89 -17.28
CA LEU A 30 -1.34 29.40 -18.65
C LEU A 30 -0.30 28.27 -18.77
N LYS A 31 0.83 28.36 -18.04
CA LYS A 31 1.81 27.27 -17.96
C LYS A 31 1.20 26.02 -17.35
N HIS A 32 0.38 26.14 -16.32
CA HIS A 32 -0.32 24.99 -15.73
C HIS A 32 -1.34 24.36 -16.66
N LEU A 33 -2.11 25.17 -17.39
CA LEU A 33 -3.11 24.67 -18.36
C LEU A 33 -2.46 24.02 -19.58
N LYS A 34 -1.27 24.49 -19.98
CA LYS A 34 -0.48 23.90 -21.07
C LYS A 34 0.29 22.65 -20.65
N LYS A 35 0.33 22.30 -19.36
CA LYS A 35 0.77 20.97 -18.96
C LYS A 35 -0.30 20.02 -19.47
N SER A 36 -0.03 19.40 -20.61
CA SER A 36 -0.74 18.18 -20.98
C SER A 36 -0.68 17.29 -19.75
N THR A 37 -1.84 16.87 -19.25
CA THR A 37 -1.94 15.81 -18.26
C THR A 37 -0.93 14.75 -18.69
N PRO A 38 0.04 14.37 -17.85
CA PRO A 38 0.81 13.17 -18.12
C PRO A 38 -0.27 12.10 -18.28
N GLN A 39 -0.49 11.68 -19.53
CA GLN A 39 -1.28 10.50 -19.80
C GLN A 39 -0.67 9.48 -18.86
N GLN A 40 -1.45 9.05 -17.85
CA GLN A 40 -0.93 8.24 -16.78
C GLN A 40 -0.03 7.19 -17.40
N ASP A 41 1.20 7.05 -16.90
CA ASP A 41 2.09 5.95 -17.23
C ASP A 41 1.33 4.67 -16.89
N ILE A 42 0.52 4.22 -17.84
CA ILE A 42 0.05 2.86 -17.91
C ILE A 42 1.34 2.11 -18.14
N ASN A 43 1.79 1.40 -17.10
CA ASN A 43 2.93 0.50 -17.10
C ASN A 43 3.29 0.03 -18.53
N PRO A 44 4.49 0.34 -19.05
CA PRO A 44 4.89 -0.10 -20.38
C PRO A 44 4.97 -1.63 -20.49
N GLU A 45 4.95 -2.37 -19.37
CA GLU A 45 4.84 -3.84 -19.35
C GLU A 45 3.55 -4.39 -19.96
N LEU A 46 2.52 -3.58 -20.20
CA LEU A 46 1.26 -4.04 -20.82
C LEU A 46 1.05 -3.54 -22.26
N ARG A 47 2.13 -3.14 -22.95
CA ARG A 47 2.05 -2.72 -24.36
C ARG A 47 2.83 -3.67 -25.27
N GLU A 48 2.52 -4.95 -25.20
CA GLU A 48 2.79 -5.88 -26.30
C GLU A 48 1.55 -6.73 -26.57
N HIS A 49 0.55 -6.12 -27.20
CA HIS A 49 -0.42 -6.90 -27.96
C HIS A 49 -0.71 -6.19 -29.26
N GLY A 50 0.05 -6.58 -30.30
CA GLY A 50 -0.12 -6.19 -31.69
C GLY A 50 0.10 -4.72 -31.97
N ASN A 51 1.25 -4.37 -32.54
CA ASN A 51 1.37 -3.09 -33.25
C ASN A 51 0.17 -2.99 -34.21
N GLY A 52 -0.66 -1.94 -34.14
CA GLY A 52 -1.90 -1.86 -34.94
C GLY A 52 -1.66 -2.01 -36.46
N ASP A 53 -0.42 -1.80 -36.90
CA ASP A 53 0.02 -2.09 -38.26
C ASP A 53 0.05 -3.60 -38.57
N THR A 54 0.47 -4.46 -37.64
CA THR A 54 0.56 -5.92 -37.86
C THR A 54 -0.81 -6.58 -38.07
N THR A 55 -1.84 -6.18 -37.33
CA THR A 55 -3.21 -6.68 -37.52
C THR A 55 -3.79 -6.20 -38.86
N ARG A 56 -3.50 -4.96 -39.24
CA ARG A 56 -3.93 -4.40 -40.53
C ARG A 56 -3.22 -5.04 -41.72
N GLU A 57 -1.92 -5.31 -41.59
CA GLU A 57 -1.12 -6.03 -42.60
C GLU A 57 -1.62 -7.46 -42.80
N LEU A 58 -1.84 -8.20 -41.72
CA LEU A 58 -2.41 -9.55 -41.76
C LEU A 58 -3.81 -9.55 -42.39
N SER A 59 -4.66 -8.60 -42.02
CA SER A 59 -6.01 -8.48 -42.57
C SER A 59 -5.98 -8.22 -44.09
N ASN A 60 -5.11 -7.30 -44.53
CA ASN A 60 -4.91 -6.99 -45.95
C ASN A 60 -4.33 -8.18 -46.73
N PHE A 61 -3.43 -8.96 -46.12
CA PHE A 61 -2.90 -10.19 -46.71
C PHE A 61 -4.02 -11.21 -46.91
N LEU A 62 -4.80 -11.48 -45.86
CA LEU A 62 -5.95 -12.40 -45.89
C LEU A 62 -6.99 -12.01 -46.95
N ASP A 63 -7.27 -10.71 -47.12
CA ASP A 63 -8.22 -10.22 -48.13
C ASP A 63 -7.69 -10.35 -49.57
N LYS A 64 -6.36 -10.29 -49.76
CA LYS A 64 -5.72 -10.50 -51.06
C LYS A 64 -5.65 -11.98 -51.44
N THR A 65 -5.41 -12.86 -50.47
CA THR A 65 -5.21 -14.29 -50.72
C THR A 65 -6.52 -15.07 -50.84
N MET A 66 -7.57 -14.68 -50.12
CA MET A 66 -8.82 -15.44 -50.09
C MET A 66 -9.87 -14.83 -51.02
N THR A 67 -10.42 -15.68 -51.90
CA THR A 67 -11.53 -15.35 -52.80
C THR A 67 -12.72 -16.29 -52.56
N GLY A 68 -13.91 -15.90 -53.05
CA GLY A 68 -15.11 -16.73 -53.00
C GLY A 68 -15.60 -17.06 -51.57
N CYS A 69 -16.01 -18.31 -51.35
CA CYS A 69 -16.58 -18.77 -50.09
C CYS A 69 -15.61 -18.65 -48.88
N ALA A 70 -14.31 -18.79 -49.11
CA ALA A 70 -13.30 -18.67 -48.06
C ALA A 70 -13.25 -17.26 -47.44
N LYS A 71 -13.57 -16.22 -48.22
CA LYS A 71 -13.61 -14.83 -47.75
C LYS A 71 -14.66 -14.61 -46.66
N VAL A 72 -15.83 -15.25 -46.79
CA VAL A 72 -16.94 -15.14 -45.82
C VAL A 72 -16.58 -15.77 -44.49
N MET A 73 -15.91 -16.92 -44.51
CA MET A 73 -15.41 -17.55 -43.28
C MET A 73 -14.31 -16.71 -42.63
N VAL A 74 -13.39 -16.17 -43.42
CA VAL A 74 -12.32 -15.29 -42.92
C VAL A 74 -12.87 -14.00 -42.32
N SER A 75 -13.89 -13.38 -42.91
CA SER A 75 -14.51 -12.18 -42.32
C SER A 75 -15.16 -12.50 -40.98
N ALA A 76 -15.84 -13.64 -40.84
CA ALA A 76 -16.40 -14.06 -39.55
C ALA A 76 -15.30 -14.28 -38.49
N VAL A 77 -14.16 -14.87 -38.88
CA VAL A 77 -12.99 -15.02 -37.99
C VAL A 77 -12.41 -13.64 -37.62
N LYS A 78 -12.31 -12.70 -38.56
CA LYS A 78 -11.84 -11.33 -38.27
C LYS A 78 -12.76 -10.63 -37.27
N ASP A 79 -14.08 -10.73 -37.46
CA ASP A 79 -15.07 -10.11 -36.58
C ASP A 79 -15.01 -10.70 -35.16
N THR A 80 -14.89 -12.03 -35.04
CA THR A 80 -14.73 -12.68 -33.74
C THR A 80 -13.43 -12.26 -33.04
N ILE A 81 -12.31 -12.22 -33.74
CA ILE A 81 -11.02 -11.74 -33.19
C ILE A 81 -11.15 -10.30 -32.72
N ALA A 82 -11.74 -9.41 -33.52
CA ALA A 82 -11.95 -8.01 -33.16
C ALA A 82 -12.84 -7.89 -31.91
N SER A 83 -13.92 -8.66 -31.83
CA SER A 83 -14.80 -8.68 -30.66
C SER A 83 -14.09 -9.17 -29.40
N LEU A 84 -13.24 -10.20 -29.53
CA LEU A 84 -12.44 -10.74 -28.43
C LEU A 84 -11.40 -9.72 -27.96
N GLN A 85 -10.75 -9.02 -28.87
CA GLN A 85 -9.78 -7.98 -28.55
C GLN A 85 -10.43 -6.85 -27.75
N VAL A 86 -11.57 -6.32 -28.22
CA VAL A 86 -12.32 -5.28 -27.52
C VAL A 86 -12.78 -5.75 -26.14
N ASN A 87 -13.33 -6.97 -26.03
CA ASN A 87 -13.76 -7.52 -24.75
C ASN A 87 -12.60 -7.72 -23.78
N ASN A 88 -11.44 -8.15 -24.27
CA ASN A 88 -10.25 -8.34 -23.47
C ASN A 88 -9.73 -7.00 -22.92
N GLU A 89 -9.70 -5.95 -23.75
CA GLU A 89 -9.34 -4.60 -23.34
C GLU A 89 -10.29 -4.06 -22.25
N ILE A 90 -11.61 -4.22 -22.45
CA ILE A 90 -12.62 -3.83 -21.44
C ILE A 90 -12.37 -4.57 -20.13
N LEU A 91 -12.17 -5.89 -20.17
CA LEU A 91 -11.90 -6.70 -18.98
C LEU A 91 -10.61 -6.28 -18.27
N HIS A 92 -9.57 -5.89 -19.00
CA HIS A 92 -8.34 -5.37 -18.40
C HIS A 92 -8.55 -4.04 -17.70
N HIS A 93 -9.29 -3.12 -18.33
CA HIS A 93 -9.64 -1.84 -17.70
C HIS A 93 -10.50 -2.05 -16.45
N GLU A 94 -11.52 -2.91 -16.51
CA GLU A 94 -12.36 -3.23 -15.35
C GLU A 94 -11.56 -3.84 -14.21
N ASN A 95 -10.71 -4.83 -14.49
CA ASN A 95 -9.85 -5.43 -13.48
C ASN A 95 -8.89 -4.41 -12.84
N THR A 96 -8.33 -3.52 -13.64
CA THR A 96 -7.44 -2.45 -13.17
C THR A 96 -8.20 -1.50 -12.24
N ASN A 97 -9.38 -1.02 -12.69
CA ASN A 97 -10.23 -0.13 -11.91
C ASN A 97 -10.68 -0.78 -10.59
N LEU A 98 -11.07 -2.05 -10.60
CA LEU A 98 -11.46 -2.77 -9.39
C LEU A 98 -10.30 -2.92 -8.41
N ARG A 99 -9.09 -3.21 -8.91
CA ARG A 99 -7.88 -3.28 -8.08
C ARG A 99 -7.55 -1.93 -7.45
N GLU A 100 -7.69 -0.83 -8.19
CA GLU A 100 -7.50 0.53 -7.67
C GLU A 100 -8.52 0.88 -6.59
N VAL A 101 -9.81 0.61 -6.84
CA VAL A 101 -10.89 0.85 -5.87
C VAL A 101 -10.66 0.04 -4.59
N LEU A 102 -10.25 -1.21 -4.72
CA LEU A 102 -9.89 -2.05 -3.57
C LEU A 102 -8.67 -1.51 -2.84
N ALA A 103 -7.64 -1.03 -3.55
CA ALA A 103 -6.47 -0.42 -2.94
C ALA A 103 -6.85 0.82 -2.12
N ILE A 104 -7.74 1.68 -2.63
CA ILE A 104 -8.24 2.86 -1.92
C ILE A 104 -9.08 2.45 -0.71
N LYS A 105 -9.99 1.49 -0.87
CA LYS A 105 -10.88 1.03 0.22
C LYS A 105 -10.11 0.34 1.35
N ASN A 106 -9.14 -0.49 0.99
CA ASN A 106 -8.31 -1.23 1.93
C ASN A 106 -7.15 -0.40 2.49
N HIS A 107 -6.87 0.78 1.92
CA HIS A 107 -5.88 1.67 2.50
C HIS A 107 -6.35 2.08 3.90
N PRO A 108 -5.59 1.76 4.96
CA PRO A 108 -5.98 2.09 6.32
C PRO A 108 -6.14 3.60 6.43
N LYS A 109 -7.33 4.06 6.84
CA LYS A 109 -7.54 5.46 7.19
C LYS A 109 -6.58 5.77 8.34
N LYS A 110 -5.50 6.50 8.04
CA LYS A 110 -4.60 7.03 9.07
C LYS A 110 -5.43 8.01 9.89
N GLN A 111 -6.03 7.50 10.97
CA GLN A 111 -6.60 8.32 12.03
C GLN A 111 -5.44 9.20 12.52
N LYS A 112 -5.43 10.46 12.09
CA LYS A 112 -4.46 11.43 12.59
C LYS A 112 -4.86 11.68 14.04
N LYS A 113 -4.05 11.21 14.99
CA LYS A 113 -4.23 11.58 16.38
C LYS A 113 -4.13 13.11 16.45
N PRO A 114 -5.12 13.82 17.03
CA PRO A 114 -5.02 15.27 17.16
C PRO A 114 -3.77 15.60 17.97
N LEU A 115 -2.97 16.55 17.46
CA LEU A 115 -1.81 17.04 18.19
C LEU A 115 -2.32 17.82 19.41
N GLU A 116 -1.98 17.32 20.59
CA GLU A 116 -2.39 17.96 21.84
C GLU A 116 -1.51 19.19 22.09
N LEU A 117 -2.10 20.37 21.98
CA LEU A 117 -1.41 21.63 22.29
C LEU A 117 -1.60 21.91 23.79
N GLN A 118 -0.51 21.89 24.55
CA GLN A 118 -0.55 22.16 25.98
C GLN A 118 -0.71 23.65 26.25
N GLN A 119 -1.81 24.04 26.89
CA GLN A 119 -2.00 25.41 27.37
C GLN A 119 -1.08 25.66 28.57
N SER A 120 -0.41 26.82 28.60
CA SER A 120 0.43 27.20 29.73
C SER A 120 -0.43 27.31 31.00
N LYS A 121 -0.01 26.66 32.09
CA LYS A 121 -0.71 26.70 33.39
C LYS A 121 -0.92 28.11 33.94
N GLN A 122 -0.10 29.06 33.50
CA GLN A 122 -0.08 30.44 34.00
C GLN A 122 -1.22 31.32 33.47
N TYR A 123 -1.84 30.98 32.33
CA TYR A 123 -2.88 31.80 31.71
C TYR A 123 -4.08 30.94 31.29
N HIS A 124 -5.19 31.06 32.03
CA HIS A 124 -6.48 30.45 31.69
C HIS A 124 -7.39 31.53 31.12
N THR A 125 -7.15 31.91 29.86
CA THR A 125 -8.05 32.80 29.13
C THR A 125 -9.02 31.98 28.26
N PRO A 126 -10.27 32.43 28.10
CA PRO A 126 -11.30 31.70 27.32
C PRO A 126 -10.94 31.57 25.82
N ALA A 127 -10.04 32.40 25.32
CA ALA A 127 -9.44 32.27 24.00
C ALA A 127 -7.91 32.11 24.15
N VAL A 128 -7.36 31.07 23.53
CA VAL A 128 -5.91 30.79 23.47
C VAL A 128 -5.46 30.96 22.03
N VAL A 129 -4.56 31.91 21.79
CA VAL A 129 -3.95 32.10 20.46
C VAL A 129 -2.73 31.20 20.34
N TRP A 130 -2.75 30.30 19.36
CA TRP A 130 -1.63 29.42 19.07
C TRP A 130 -0.73 30.04 18.01
N SER A 131 0.55 30.21 18.33
CA SER A 131 1.56 30.63 17.35
C SER A 131 2.20 29.43 16.66
N PRO A 132 2.78 29.58 15.45
CA PRO A 132 3.47 28.48 14.78
C PRO A 132 4.51 27.78 15.65
N ARG A 133 5.22 28.54 16.48
CA ARG A 133 6.21 28.02 17.45
C ARG A 133 5.59 27.06 18.46
N THR A 134 4.41 27.38 19.00
CA THR A 134 3.71 26.48 19.96
C THR A 134 3.33 25.13 19.34
N ILE A 135 3.04 25.11 18.04
CA ILE A 135 2.73 23.88 17.29
C ILE A 135 4.01 23.06 17.05
N GLU A 136 5.14 23.72 16.78
CA GLU A 136 6.44 23.05 16.68
C GLU A 136 6.88 22.43 18.00
N ASP A 137 6.74 23.16 19.10
CA ASP A 137 7.07 22.66 20.44
C ASP A 137 6.21 21.44 20.82
N ALA A 138 4.91 21.48 20.54
CA ALA A 138 4.02 20.33 20.76
C ALA A 138 4.44 19.11 19.93
N ARG A 139 4.84 19.30 18.66
CA ARG A 139 5.39 18.21 17.82
C ARG A 139 6.69 17.66 18.37
N ALA A 140 7.60 18.51 18.82
CA ALA A 140 8.86 18.09 19.41
C ALA A 140 8.65 17.27 20.69
N GLN A 141 7.68 17.67 21.52
CA GLN A 141 7.27 16.91 22.69
C GLN A 141 6.68 15.54 22.32
N GLU A 142 5.77 15.46 21.34
CA GLU A 142 5.22 14.18 20.89
C GLU A 142 6.33 13.24 20.38
N LEU A 143 7.25 13.74 19.56
CA LEU A 143 8.41 12.96 19.09
C LEU A 143 9.29 12.47 20.24
N ALA A 144 9.53 13.32 21.24
CA ALA A 144 10.29 12.94 22.43
C ALA A 144 9.58 11.86 23.25
N THR A 145 8.25 11.92 23.41
CA THR A 145 7.48 10.90 24.12
C THR A 145 7.46 9.57 23.37
N LEU A 146 7.30 9.59 22.04
CA LEU A 146 7.36 8.40 21.18
C LEU A 146 8.74 7.74 21.24
N LYS A 147 9.82 8.52 21.20
CA LYS A 147 11.20 8.03 21.35
C LYS A 147 11.40 7.34 22.71
N LYS A 148 10.99 7.99 23.80
CA LYS A 148 11.04 7.42 25.15
C LYS A 148 10.20 6.13 25.28
N ALA A 149 9.02 6.08 24.66
CA ALA A 149 8.17 4.89 24.66
C ALA A 149 8.81 3.73 23.88
N ARG A 150 9.39 4.00 22.71
CA ARG A 150 10.14 3.01 21.91
C ARG A 150 11.35 2.47 22.66
N ASP A 151 12.09 3.33 23.34
CA ASP A 151 13.24 2.92 24.14
C ASP A 151 12.79 2.02 25.30
N LYS A 152 11.74 2.40 26.03
CA LYS A 152 11.15 1.57 27.10
C LYS A 152 10.68 0.19 26.63
N GLN A 153 10.09 0.07 25.45
CA GLN A 153 9.70 -1.22 24.87
C GLN A 153 10.91 -2.10 24.47
N ASN A 154 12.06 -1.51 24.18
CA ASN A 154 13.28 -2.25 23.83
C ASN A 154 14.14 -2.64 25.05
N ILE A 155 13.94 -2.02 26.22
CA ILE A 155 14.63 -2.38 27.47
C ILE A 155 14.45 -3.88 27.85
N PRO A 156 13.24 -4.47 27.85
CA PRO A 156 13.09 -5.89 28.20
C PRO A 156 13.77 -6.83 27.17
N LYS A 157 13.81 -6.45 25.88
CA LYS A 157 14.47 -7.25 24.83
C LYS A 157 16.00 -7.24 24.95
N ARG A 158 16.59 -6.12 25.41
CA ARG A 158 18.04 -6.00 25.64
C ARG A 158 18.51 -6.66 26.94
N LYS A 159 17.65 -6.76 27.96
CA LYS A 159 17.95 -7.47 29.21
C LYS A 159 18.00 -8.99 29.03
N ALA A 160 17.24 -9.55 28.07
CA ALA A 160 17.26 -10.97 27.75
C ALA A 160 18.54 -11.42 27.02
N SER A 161 19.21 -10.52 26.28
CA SER A 161 20.45 -10.83 25.55
C SER A 161 21.74 -10.55 26.33
N SER A 162 21.64 -9.96 27.53
CA SER A 162 22.80 -9.54 28.34
C SER A 162 23.19 -10.55 29.44
N SER A 163 22.41 -11.61 29.66
CA SER A 163 22.63 -12.57 30.76
C SER A 163 23.57 -13.74 30.41
N GLN A 164 24.08 -13.83 29.17
CA GLN A 164 25.08 -14.83 28.80
C GLN A 164 26.48 -14.22 28.77
N LYS A 165 27.13 -14.11 29.93
CA LYS A 165 28.60 -14.22 30.09
C LYS A 165 29.00 -13.99 31.55
N SER A 166 29.03 -15.08 32.32
CA SER A 166 30.10 -15.36 33.31
C SER A 166 29.79 -16.66 34.05
N LYS A 167 30.27 -17.79 33.51
CA LYS A 167 30.63 -18.95 34.33
C LYS A 167 32.09 -19.25 34.05
N LYS A 168 32.97 -18.64 34.84
CA LYS A 168 34.36 -19.05 34.97
C LYS A 168 34.34 -20.25 35.93
N SER A 169 34.80 -21.38 35.43
CA SER A 169 34.92 -22.65 36.13
C SER A 169 35.81 -22.52 37.36
N LYS A 170 35.37 -23.11 38.47
CA LYS A 170 36.23 -23.53 39.56
C LYS A 170 35.71 -24.87 40.06
N GLY A 171 36.44 -25.94 39.72
CA GLY A 171 36.20 -27.29 40.21
C GLY A 171 37.02 -27.57 41.46
N GLY A 172 36.60 -28.60 42.20
CA GLY A 172 37.47 -29.42 43.05
C GLY A 172 36.96 -29.68 44.48
N GLY A 173 36.58 -30.94 44.74
CA GLY A 173 36.50 -31.61 46.06
C GLY A 173 35.09 -31.60 46.67
N ASP A 174 34.28 -32.66 46.82
CA ASP A 174 34.37 -34.12 47.05
C ASP A 174 33.85 -34.52 48.46
N ALA A 175 33.26 -35.72 48.52
CA ALA A 175 32.65 -36.48 49.64
C ALA A 175 31.24 -36.04 50.10
N GLY A 176 30.23 -36.91 50.23
CA GLY A 176 30.11 -38.35 50.04
C GLY A 176 28.76 -38.86 50.61
N SER A 177 28.39 -40.10 50.24
CA SER A 177 27.41 -41.01 50.87
C SER A 177 25.90 -40.65 50.82
N GLN A 178 24.94 -41.58 50.71
CA GLN A 178 24.83 -42.96 50.22
C GLN A 178 23.32 -43.34 50.30
N SER A 179 22.92 -44.43 49.62
CA SER A 179 21.65 -45.18 49.73
C SER A 179 20.40 -44.53 49.11
N GLY A 180 19.50 -45.21 48.40
CA GLY A 180 19.31 -46.62 48.05
C GLY A 180 17.87 -46.76 47.51
N GLY A 181 17.60 -47.75 46.65
CA GLY A 181 16.22 -48.16 46.32
C GLY A 181 15.93 -48.30 44.82
N ALA A 182 15.61 -49.52 44.41
CA ALA A 182 15.48 -49.99 43.05
C ALA A 182 14.09 -49.75 42.42
N SER A 183 14.07 -49.87 41.08
CA SER A 183 13.10 -50.60 40.24
C SER A 183 12.28 -49.81 39.21
N ALA A 184 12.23 -50.43 38.02
CA ALA A 184 11.16 -50.43 37.02
C ALA A 184 11.10 -49.32 35.93
N SER A 185 11.63 -49.69 34.77
CA SER A 185 11.00 -49.72 33.43
C SER A 185 10.26 -48.49 32.86
N SER A 186 10.87 -47.97 31.79
CA SER A 186 10.27 -47.66 30.46
C SER A 186 8.77 -47.30 30.40
N ALA A 187 8.50 -46.03 30.10
CA ALA A 187 7.30 -45.63 29.37
C ALA A 187 7.67 -44.53 28.37
N ALA A 188 7.46 -44.81 27.08
CA ALA A 188 7.65 -43.86 25.98
C ALA A 188 6.80 -42.60 26.21
N GLN A 189 7.41 -41.42 26.04
CA GLN A 189 6.68 -40.14 26.13
C GLN A 189 5.77 -39.94 24.91
N PRO A 190 4.55 -39.40 25.07
CA PRO A 190 3.65 -39.13 23.96
C PRO A 190 4.19 -38.00 23.08
N THR A 191 4.16 -38.21 21.75
CA THR A 191 4.63 -37.26 20.75
C THR A 191 3.82 -35.95 20.80
N THR A 192 4.41 -34.86 21.29
CA THR A 192 3.81 -33.52 21.20
C THR A 192 4.15 -32.90 19.86
N LYS A 193 3.14 -32.57 19.04
CA LYS A 193 3.35 -31.79 17.81
C LYS A 193 3.50 -30.30 18.16
N THR A 194 4.57 -29.67 17.70
CA THR A 194 4.86 -28.24 17.90
C THR A 194 4.25 -27.43 16.75
N THR A 195 3.47 -26.40 17.05
CA THR A 195 2.91 -25.51 16.01
C THR A 195 4.00 -24.62 15.41
N MET A 196 3.75 -24.04 14.22
CA MET A 196 4.67 -23.06 13.60
C MET A 196 5.01 -21.83 14.48
N ARG A 197 4.27 -21.61 15.58
CA ARG A 197 4.56 -20.57 16.58
C ARG A 197 5.26 -21.10 17.84
N GLY A 198 5.82 -22.31 17.79
CA GLY A 198 6.62 -22.89 18.87
C GLY A 198 5.83 -23.32 20.11
N ARG A 199 4.50 -23.51 20.01
CA ARG A 199 3.69 -24.00 21.12
C ARG A 199 3.52 -25.51 21.04
N ASN A 200 3.71 -26.19 22.16
CA ASN A 200 3.41 -27.62 22.27
C ASN A 200 1.93 -27.81 22.57
N ILE A 201 1.26 -28.60 21.75
CA ILE A 201 -0.15 -28.96 21.95
C ILE A 201 -0.21 -30.47 22.21
N LYS A 202 -0.92 -30.87 23.27
CA LYS A 202 -1.26 -32.26 23.52
C LYS A 202 -2.44 -32.63 22.61
N LEU A 203 -2.24 -33.63 21.75
CA LEU A 203 -3.32 -34.15 20.91
C LEU A 203 -4.32 -34.92 21.80
N PRO A 204 -5.64 -34.67 21.68
CA PRO A 204 -6.64 -35.48 22.38
C PRO A 204 -6.64 -36.93 21.89
N LYS A 205 -6.84 -37.91 22.77
CA LYS A 205 -6.85 -39.36 22.47
C LYS A 205 -7.74 -39.82 21.32
N LYS A 206 -8.80 -39.06 20.98
CA LYS A 206 -9.66 -39.37 19.83
C LYS A 206 -9.01 -39.11 18.47
N PHE A 207 -7.80 -38.55 18.46
CA PHE A 207 -7.01 -38.23 17.27
C PHE A 207 -5.60 -38.87 17.32
N GLU A 208 -5.36 -39.81 18.25
CA GLU A 208 -4.22 -40.72 18.17
C GLU A 208 -4.47 -41.81 17.12
#